data_AF-A0A7Y2JLT0-F1
#
_entry.id   AF-A0A7Y2JLT0-F1
#
_cell.length_a   1.000
_cell.length_b   1.000
_cell.length_c   1.000
_cell.angle_alpha   90.00
_cell.angle_beta   90.00
_cell.angle_gamma   90.00
#
_symmetry.space_group_name_H-M   'P 1'
#
loop_
_entity.id
_entity.type
_entity.pdbx_description
1 polymer ?
#
loop_
_entity_poly.entity_id
_entity_poly.type
_entity_poly.pdbx_seq_one_letter_code
_entity_poly.pdbx_strand_id
1 'polypeptide(L)'
;KSREVIIVVNRIDELSDPVNQIPEIRDSIRQTLTEHDGPSEAQILFSSAFCGNAALMNRIDVLEEKTRQALSDWAEAEGTLDPEAALTPVELLWELSGLPQIYAAISERIAEGNGQEMLNRVAKAAMNLANGLNAQQQVISRRESDADQPPLELGGLPQELAKIESDAVAAMEAGFEGVIEDFNKRLDRSHRSFLERATGSLLQHLDQHGAEVVWEYDPTGLRILLRTAYQVFGRNAQKVTNQVLVKTAEDYAALYHRLFEVSDQGFGIEAPTPPRIPSPVLLGQAIALDMKGTWWSRWWHKRRGFRNFATEFADVIKAETDPIVDALRGSHAEAVRDGAMQSLQEFLDEQRGILSRIADEAQARPDGVGTLLDENSAASKRAQLEQTMATLTEFAA
;
A
#
# COMPACT_ATOMS: atom_id res chain seq x y z
N LYS A 1 5.38 8.32 -2.90
CA LYS A 1 4.96 7.86 -4.25
C LYS A 1 6.15 7.39 -5.08
N SER A 2 7.17 8.21 -5.30
CA SER A 2 8.37 7.78 -6.04
C SER A 2 9.14 6.64 -5.36
N ARG A 3 9.03 6.55 -4.03
CA ARG A 3 9.63 5.49 -3.21
C ARG A 3 9.06 4.08 -3.46
N GLU A 4 7.84 3.94 -4.00
CA GLU A 4 7.21 2.62 -4.23
C GLU A 4 7.43 2.07 -5.65
N VAL A 5 8.01 2.89 -6.54
CA VAL A 5 8.27 2.51 -7.94
C VAL A 5 9.78 2.43 -8.16
N ILE A 6 10.21 1.33 -8.79
CA ILE A 6 11.57 1.17 -9.31
C ILE A 6 11.43 1.12 -10.83
N ILE A 7 12.21 1.92 -11.54
CA ILE A 7 12.33 1.87 -12.99
C ILE A 7 13.59 1.08 -13.30
N VAL A 8 13.44 -0.07 -13.95
CA VAL A 8 14.56 -0.90 -14.36
C VAL A 8 14.77 -0.73 -15.86
N VAL A 9 15.90 -0.13 -16.24
CA VAL A 9 16.35 -0.03 -17.62
C VAL A 9 17.21 -1.26 -17.90
N ASN A 10 16.70 -2.15 -18.74
CA ASN A 10 17.39 -3.39 -19.11
C ASN A 10 18.19 -3.20 -20.42
N ARG A 11 19.04 -4.18 -20.74
CA ARG A 11 19.85 -4.27 -21.97
C ARG A 11 21.03 -3.28 -22.03
N ILE A 12 21.62 -2.96 -20.88
CA ILE A 12 22.84 -2.14 -20.87
C ILE A 12 24.03 -2.83 -21.53
N ASP A 13 23.98 -4.16 -21.69
CA ASP A 13 24.95 -4.95 -22.46
C ASP A 13 24.99 -4.59 -23.96
N GLU A 14 23.99 -3.88 -24.49
CA GLU A 14 24.01 -3.37 -25.86
C GLU A 14 24.67 -1.99 -26.02
N LEU A 15 24.97 -1.32 -24.90
CA LEU A 15 25.57 0.01 -24.94
C LEU A 15 27.05 -0.10 -25.30
N SER A 16 27.46 0.69 -26.28
CA SER A 16 28.87 0.75 -26.71
C SER A 16 29.76 1.52 -25.74
N ASP A 17 29.18 2.44 -24.98
CA ASP A 17 29.83 3.31 -23.99
C ASP A 17 28.87 3.58 -22.80
N PRO A 18 28.62 2.57 -21.96
CA PRO A 18 27.67 2.69 -20.85
C PRO A 18 28.06 3.79 -19.85
N VAL A 19 29.35 4.09 -19.66
CA VAL A 19 29.84 5.16 -18.77
C VAL A 19 29.20 6.51 -19.11
N ASN A 20 29.13 6.87 -20.39
CA ASN A 20 28.56 8.15 -20.83
C ASN A 20 27.08 8.04 -21.21
N GLN A 21 26.66 6.92 -21.81
CA GLN A 21 25.28 6.74 -22.30
C GLN A 21 24.26 6.55 -21.17
N ILE A 22 24.62 5.88 -20.08
CA ILE A 22 23.69 5.64 -18.95
C ILE A 22 23.27 6.94 -18.26
N PRO A 23 24.18 7.88 -17.95
CA PRO A 23 23.80 9.21 -17.47
C PRO A 23 22.81 9.94 -18.39
N GLU A 24 23.05 9.96 -19.70
CA GLU A 24 22.15 10.60 -20.68
C GLU A 24 20.75 9.96 -20.69
N ILE A 25 20.69 8.62 -20.67
CA ILE A 25 19.43 7.87 -20.62
C ILE A 25 18.69 8.18 -19.31
N ARG A 26 19.41 8.21 -18.18
CA ARG A 26 18.86 8.53 -16.85
C ARG A 26 18.23 9.92 -16.84
N ASP A 27 18.91 10.91 -17.39
CA ASP A 27 18.43 12.30 -17.45
C ASP A 27 17.21 12.43 -18.38
N SER A 28 17.22 11.76 -19.53
CA SER A 28 16.08 11.70 -20.46
C SER A 28 14.84 11.07 -19.81
N ILE A 29 15.01 9.98 -19.06
CA ILE A 29 13.92 9.36 -18.30
C ILE A 29 13.39 10.31 -17.23
N ARG A 30 14.27 10.98 -16.47
CA ARG A 30 13.85 11.95 -15.44
C ARG A 30 13.10 13.13 -16.03
N GLN A 31 13.56 13.64 -17.16
CA GLN A 31 12.87 14.70 -17.89
C GLN A 31 11.47 14.25 -18.29
N THR A 32 11.36 13.07 -18.93
CA THR A 32 10.08 12.49 -19.33
C THR A 32 9.13 12.30 -18.13
N LEU A 33 9.64 11.81 -17.00
CA LEU A 33 8.85 11.65 -15.78
C LEU A 33 8.36 13.01 -15.26
N THR A 34 9.17 14.05 -15.34
CA THR A 34 8.80 15.40 -14.87
C THR A 34 7.75 16.03 -15.80
N GLU A 35 7.93 15.93 -17.11
CA GLU A 35 7.01 16.49 -18.11
C GLU A 35 5.60 15.89 -18.05
N HIS A 36 5.49 14.63 -17.62
CA HIS A 36 4.22 13.89 -17.57
C HIS A 36 3.65 13.72 -16.15
N ASP A 37 4.09 14.52 -15.17
CA ASP A 37 3.69 14.39 -13.75
C ASP A 37 3.86 12.95 -13.20
N GLY A 38 4.89 12.26 -13.71
CA GLY A 38 5.34 10.95 -13.27
C GLY A 38 6.13 11.00 -11.97
N PRO A 39 6.54 9.84 -11.43
CA PRO A 39 7.36 9.80 -10.22
C PRO A 39 8.80 10.26 -10.50
N SER A 40 9.05 11.57 -10.50
CA SER A 40 10.37 12.17 -10.83
C SER A 40 11.52 11.63 -9.96
N GLU A 41 11.22 11.36 -8.68
CA GLU A 41 12.18 10.80 -7.72
C GLU A 41 12.22 9.26 -7.72
N ALA A 42 11.71 8.59 -8.76
CA ALA A 42 11.76 7.14 -8.82
C ALA A 42 13.22 6.69 -8.91
N GLN A 43 13.56 5.62 -8.20
CA GLN A 43 14.87 5.01 -8.34
C GLN A 43 14.96 4.37 -9.72
N ILE A 44 15.95 4.79 -10.51
CA ILE A 44 16.24 4.26 -11.84
C ILE A 44 17.47 3.36 -11.70
N LEU A 45 17.28 2.08 -11.97
CA LEU A 45 18.32 1.06 -11.94
C LEU A 45 18.61 0.57 -13.34
N PHE A 46 19.88 0.36 -13.64
CA PHE A 46 20.36 -0.13 -14.92
C PHE A 46 20.77 -1.59 -14.77
N SER A 47 20.40 -2.42 -15.75
CA SER A 47 20.55 -3.88 -15.64
C SER A 47 20.79 -4.55 -16.98
N SER A 48 21.37 -5.74 -16.91
CA SER A 48 21.48 -6.68 -18.01
C SER A 48 20.96 -8.04 -17.58
N ALA A 49 19.74 -8.35 -17.99
CA ALA A 49 19.17 -9.69 -17.87
C ALA A 49 20.00 -10.74 -18.62
N PHE A 50 20.77 -10.34 -19.64
CA PHE A 50 21.70 -11.21 -20.33
C PHE A 50 22.85 -11.64 -19.41
N CYS A 51 23.53 -10.69 -18.76
CA CYS A 51 24.58 -10.97 -17.77
C CYS A 51 24.03 -11.77 -16.58
N GLY A 52 22.84 -11.41 -16.07
CA GLY A 52 22.21 -12.13 -14.96
C GLY A 52 21.92 -13.60 -15.29
N ASN A 53 21.35 -13.87 -16.47
CA ASN A 53 21.12 -15.25 -16.91
C ASN A 53 22.44 -16.00 -17.18
N ALA A 54 23.44 -15.32 -17.75
CA ALA A 54 24.75 -15.89 -17.99
C ALA A 54 25.42 -16.33 -16.68
N ALA A 55 25.37 -15.50 -15.63
CA ALA A 55 25.85 -15.84 -14.30
C ALA A 55 25.11 -17.04 -13.70
N LEU A 56 23.76 -17.02 -13.70
CA LEU A 56 22.93 -18.09 -13.15
C LEU A 56 23.14 -19.44 -13.86
N MET A 57 23.43 -19.42 -15.17
CA MET A 57 23.68 -20.62 -15.97
C MET A 57 25.16 -21.01 -16.03
N ASN A 58 26.05 -20.30 -15.33
CA ASN A 58 27.50 -20.49 -15.38
C ASN A 58 28.07 -20.44 -16.82
N ARG A 59 27.57 -19.51 -17.63
CA ARG A 59 27.98 -19.31 -19.03
C ARG A 59 28.82 -18.04 -19.15
N ILE A 60 30.11 -18.15 -18.88
CA ILE A 60 31.00 -16.99 -18.76
C ILE A 60 31.43 -16.42 -20.12
N ASP A 61 31.50 -17.28 -21.14
CA ASP A 61 32.05 -16.96 -22.47
C ASP A 61 31.04 -16.33 -23.44
N VAL A 62 29.84 -16.00 -22.98
CA VAL A 62 28.76 -15.46 -23.84
C VAL A 62 28.85 -13.96 -24.06
N LEU A 63 29.58 -13.26 -23.20
CA LEU A 63 29.78 -11.81 -23.31
C LEU A 63 31.11 -11.55 -24.02
N GLU A 64 31.08 -10.71 -25.06
CA GLU A 64 32.30 -10.27 -25.73
C GLU A 64 33.19 -9.48 -24.77
N GLU A 65 34.51 -9.65 -24.90
CA GLU A 65 35.49 -9.02 -23.99
C GLU A 65 35.34 -7.50 -23.94
N LYS A 66 35.06 -6.88 -25.09
CA LYS A 66 34.85 -5.43 -25.18
C LYS A 66 33.62 -4.99 -24.37
N THR A 67 32.51 -5.70 -24.48
CA THR A 67 31.28 -5.41 -23.73
C THR A 67 31.49 -5.65 -22.24
N ARG A 68 32.21 -6.72 -21.87
CA ARG A 68 32.57 -6.99 -20.48
C ARG A 68 33.36 -5.83 -19.88
N GLN A 69 34.41 -5.39 -20.56
CA GLN A 69 35.24 -4.27 -20.09
C GLN A 69 34.41 -2.99 -19.95
N ALA A 70 33.60 -2.65 -20.96
CA ALA A 70 32.77 -1.46 -20.92
C ALA A 70 31.78 -1.46 -19.74
N LEU A 71 31.16 -2.61 -19.43
CA LEU A 71 30.29 -2.74 -18.28
C LEU A 71 31.05 -2.69 -16.95
N SER A 72 32.24 -3.27 -16.86
CA SER A 72 33.11 -3.13 -15.68
C SER A 72 33.49 -1.68 -15.42
N ASP A 73 33.95 -0.97 -16.45
CA ASP A 73 34.32 0.44 -16.35
C ASP A 73 33.14 1.29 -15.84
N TRP A 74 31.92 1.02 -16.35
CA TRP A 74 30.71 1.65 -15.86
C TRP A 74 30.39 1.28 -14.40
N ALA A 75 30.45 0.00 -14.06
CA ALA A 75 30.11 -0.47 -12.72
C ALA A 75 31.07 0.09 -11.65
N GLU A 76 32.36 0.22 -11.98
CA GLU A 76 33.36 0.91 -11.17
C GLU A 76 33.05 2.41 -11.04
N ALA A 77 32.76 3.09 -12.15
CA ALA A 77 32.43 4.52 -12.14
C ALA A 77 31.16 4.85 -11.33
N GLU A 78 30.17 3.95 -11.33
CA GLU A 78 28.94 4.06 -10.53
C GLU A 78 29.16 3.62 -9.07
N GLY A 79 30.33 3.06 -8.72
CA GLY A 79 30.66 2.58 -7.38
C GLY A 79 29.93 1.28 -6.98
N THR A 80 29.42 0.55 -7.98
CA THR A 80 28.70 -0.71 -7.79
C THR A 80 29.61 -1.94 -7.85
N LEU A 81 30.81 -1.79 -8.43
CA LEU A 81 31.85 -2.80 -8.47
C LEU A 81 33.07 -2.27 -7.72
N ASP A 82 33.59 -3.08 -6.80
CA ASP A 82 34.88 -2.81 -6.15
C ASP A 82 36.02 -3.36 -7.03
N PRO A 83 36.90 -2.50 -7.57
CA PRO A 83 37.99 -2.94 -8.45
C PRO A 83 39.05 -3.79 -7.71
N GLU A 84 39.10 -3.73 -6.37
CA GLU A 84 40.01 -4.53 -5.56
C GLU A 84 39.40 -5.90 -5.17
N ALA A 85 38.11 -6.11 -5.44
CA ALA A 85 37.46 -7.37 -5.14
C ALA A 85 37.93 -8.50 -6.06
N ALA A 86 38.45 -9.57 -5.46
CA ALA A 86 38.86 -10.77 -6.18
C ALA A 86 37.66 -11.64 -6.57
N LEU A 87 36.84 -11.16 -7.51
CA LEU A 87 35.65 -11.85 -8.00
C LEU A 87 36.00 -12.94 -9.03
N THR A 88 35.33 -14.08 -8.93
CA THR A 88 35.30 -15.06 -10.02
C THR A 88 34.55 -14.49 -11.24
N PRO A 89 34.74 -15.05 -12.46
CA PRO A 89 34.04 -14.53 -13.63
C PRO A 89 32.51 -14.61 -13.55
N VAL A 90 31.97 -15.58 -12.79
CA VAL A 90 30.52 -15.70 -12.55
C VAL A 90 30.04 -14.59 -11.62
N GLU A 91 30.78 -14.34 -10.54
CA GLU A 91 30.47 -13.27 -9.59
C GLU A 91 30.57 -11.90 -10.27
N LEU A 92 31.57 -11.69 -11.12
CA LEU A 92 31.68 -10.47 -11.93
C LEU A 92 30.43 -10.30 -12.81
N LEU A 93 30.01 -11.33 -13.57
CA LEU A 93 28.80 -11.23 -14.39
C LEU A 93 27.53 -10.99 -13.55
N TRP A 94 27.49 -11.53 -12.33
CA TRP A 94 26.40 -11.29 -11.39
C TRP A 94 26.37 -9.82 -10.93
N GLU A 95 27.51 -9.24 -10.57
CA GLU A 95 27.62 -7.82 -10.20
C GLU A 95 27.25 -6.91 -11.38
N LEU A 96 27.77 -7.21 -12.58
CA LEU A 96 27.48 -6.44 -13.80
C LEU A 96 26.02 -6.55 -14.26
N SER A 97 25.25 -7.51 -13.75
CA SER A 97 23.86 -7.72 -14.17
C SER A 97 22.89 -6.64 -13.67
N GLY A 98 23.26 -5.88 -12.63
CA GLY A 98 22.36 -4.96 -11.94
C GLY A 98 21.34 -5.65 -11.02
N LEU A 99 21.30 -6.99 -10.97
CA LEU A 99 20.39 -7.75 -10.10
C LEU A 99 20.66 -7.53 -8.61
N PRO A 100 21.91 -7.45 -8.11
CA PRO A 100 22.16 -7.15 -6.70
C PRO A 100 21.50 -5.84 -6.26
N GLN A 101 21.62 -4.78 -7.07
CA GLN A 101 21.04 -3.47 -6.79
C GLN A 101 19.50 -3.51 -6.86
N ILE A 102 18.94 -4.26 -7.80
CA ILE A 102 17.48 -4.49 -7.87
C ILE A 102 16.99 -5.21 -6.62
N TYR A 103 17.65 -6.28 -6.18
CA TYR A 103 17.26 -7.01 -4.97
C TYR A 103 17.40 -6.15 -3.71
N ALA A 104 18.47 -5.37 -3.59
CA ALA A 104 18.64 -4.42 -2.49
C ALA A 104 17.49 -3.40 -2.46
N ALA A 105 17.16 -2.80 -3.61
CA ALA A 105 16.09 -1.82 -3.73
C ALA A 105 14.69 -2.39 -3.41
N ILE A 106 14.43 -3.65 -3.78
CA ILE A 106 13.19 -4.35 -3.42
C ILE A 106 13.18 -4.65 -1.92
N SER A 107 14.27 -5.17 -1.38
CA SER A 107 14.41 -5.53 0.03
C SER A 107 14.18 -4.32 0.95
N GLU A 108 14.83 -3.19 0.65
CA GLU A 108 14.64 -1.92 1.37
C GLU A 108 13.17 -1.49 1.38
N ARG A 109 12.49 -1.53 0.24
CA ARG A 109 11.06 -1.17 0.15
C ARG A 109 10.15 -2.14 0.89
N ILE A 110 10.49 -3.41 0.94
CA ILE A 110 9.75 -4.40 1.75
C ILE A 110 9.95 -4.07 3.23
N ALA A 111 11.20 -3.85 3.65
CA ALA A 111 11.54 -3.55 5.04
C ALA A 111 10.86 -2.25 5.53
N GLU A 112 10.99 -1.15 4.78
CA GLU A 112 10.42 0.15 5.11
C GLU A 112 8.91 0.25 4.82
N GLY A 113 8.38 -0.63 3.98
CA GLY A 113 6.98 -0.70 3.60
C GLY A 113 6.20 -1.68 4.47
N ASN A 114 5.80 -2.80 3.87
CA ASN A 114 4.95 -3.80 4.52
C ASN A 114 5.59 -4.41 5.78
N GLY A 115 6.91 -4.53 5.81
CA GLY A 115 7.67 -5.04 6.97
C GLY A 115 7.49 -4.16 8.19
N GLN A 116 7.75 -2.86 8.06
CA GLN A 116 7.56 -1.89 9.14
C GLN A 116 6.10 -1.81 9.60
N GLU A 117 5.14 -1.93 8.68
CA GLU A 117 3.72 -1.95 9.06
C GLU A 117 3.34 -3.16 9.91
N MET A 118 3.89 -4.33 9.56
CA MET A 118 3.70 -5.53 10.36
C MET A 118 4.31 -5.35 11.76
N LEU A 119 5.51 -4.78 11.86
CA LEU A 119 6.16 -4.48 13.15
C LEU A 119 5.31 -3.50 13.97
N ASN A 120 4.84 -2.42 13.37
CA ASN A 120 4.00 -1.43 14.05
C ASN A 120 2.68 -2.04 14.55
N ARG A 121 2.06 -2.94 13.76
CA ARG A 121 0.85 -3.66 14.17
C ARG A 121 1.12 -4.56 15.37
N VAL A 122 2.20 -5.33 15.33
CA VAL A 122 2.59 -6.22 16.43
C VAL A 122 2.89 -5.42 17.70
N ALA A 123 3.61 -4.30 17.57
CA ALA A 123 3.94 -3.46 18.71
C ALA A 123 2.69 -2.86 19.37
N LYS A 124 1.73 -2.35 18.59
CA LYS A 124 0.44 -1.85 19.10
C LYS A 124 -0.40 -2.93 19.77
N ALA A 125 -0.52 -4.12 19.17
CA ALA A 125 -1.23 -5.25 19.76
C ALA A 125 -0.56 -5.69 21.09
N ALA A 126 0.77 -5.70 21.14
CA ALA A 126 1.51 -6.02 22.36
C ALA A 126 1.31 -4.96 23.45
N MET A 127 1.27 -3.67 23.10
CA MET A 127 0.92 -2.58 24.02
C MET A 127 -0.51 -2.72 24.57
N ASN A 128 -1.48 -3.01 23.71
CA ASN A 128 -2.87 -3.24 24.12
C ASN A 128 -2.99 -4.43 25.09
N LEU A 129 -2.28 -5.53 24.82
CA LEU A 129 -2.23 -6.68 25.72
C LEU A 129 -1.59 -6.31 27.07
N ALA A 130 -0.48 -5.56 27.06
CA ALA A 130 0.18 -5.10 28.28
C ALA A 130 -0.74 -4.19 29.11
N ASN A 131 -1.46 -3.26 28.46
CA ASN A 131 -2.47 -2.41 29.11
C ASN A 131 -3.62 -3.24 29.69
N GLY A 132 -4.07 -4.27 28.97
CA GLY A 132 -5.04 -5.24 29.48
C GLY A 132 -4.57 -5.98 30.74
N LEU A 133 -3.32 -6.45 30.76
CA LEU A 133 -2.71 -7.10 31.92
C LEU A 133 -2.57 -6.13 33.12
N ASN A 134 -2.24 -4.87 32.87
CA ASN A 134 -2.22 -3.84 33.91
C ASN A 134 -3.61 -3.62 34.52
N ALA A 135 -4.64 -3.52 33.67
CA ALA A 135 -6.03 -3.41 34.12
C ALA A 135 -6.45 -4.64 34.95
N GLN A 136 -6.10 -5.84 34.49
CA GLN A 136 -6.34 -7.10 35.22
C GLN A 136 -5.70 -7.08 36.62
N GLN A 137 -4.44 -6.67 36.75
CA GLN A 137 -3.77 -6.57 38.05
C GLN A 137 -4.46 -5.60 39.00
N GLN A 138 -4.92 -4.45 38.50
CA GLN A 138 -5.65 -3.48 39.33
C GLN A 138 -6.95 -4.06 39.88
N VAL A 139 -7.67 -4.85 39.08
CA VAL A 139 -8.89 -5.54 39.52
C VAL A 139 -8.61 -6.56 40.64
N ILE A 140 -7.51 -7.32 40.52
CA ILE A 140 -7.10 -8.29 41.54
C ILE A 140 -6.70 -7.56 42.83
N SER A 141 -5.84 -6.54 42.75
CA SER A 141 -5.40 -5.79 43.93
C SER A 141 -6.55 -5.07 44.64
N ARG A 142 -7.55 -4.56 43.90
CA ARG A 142 -8.76 -3.97 44.47
C ARG A 142 -9.55 -4.97 45.32
N ARG A 143 -9.64 -6.23 44.88
CA ARG A 143 -10.31 -7.31 45.63
C ARG A 143 -9.56 -7.72 46.89
N GLU A 144 -8.23 -7.77 46.83
CA GLU A 144 -7.41 -8.15 47.98
C GLU A 144 -7.41 -7.08 49.07
N SER A 145 -7.46 -5.80 48.68
CA SER A 145 -7.37 -4.67 49.61
C SER A 145 -8.69 -4.30 50.28
N ASP A 146 -9.85 -4.59 49.67
CA ASP A 146 -11.14 -4.15 50.22
C ASP A 146 -12.30 -5.11 49.88
N ALA A 147 -12.42 -6.18 50.67
CA ALA A 147 -13.41 -7.26 50.47
C ALA A 147 -14.88 -6.82 50.61
N ASP A 148 -15.13 -5.62 51.17
CA ASP A 148 -16.47 -5.04 51.37
C ASP A 148 -16.92 -4.14 50.20
N GLN A 149 -16.09 -3.95 49.17
CA GLN A 149 -16.50 -3.19 47.99
C GLN A 149 -17.54 -3.96 47.15
N PRO A 150 -18.53 -3.27 46.57
CA PRO A 150 -19.51 -3.90 45.71
C PRO A 150 -18.83 -4.55 44.48
N PRO A 151 -19.33 -5.71 44.01
CA PRO A 151 -18.82 -6.33 42.79
C PRO A 151 -18.90 -5.36 41.61
N LEU A 152 -17.91 -5.42 40.72
CA LEU A 152 -17.94 -4.70 39.45
C LEU A 152 -19.22 -5.08 38.67
N GLU A 153 -19.93 -4.09 38.13
CA GLU A 153 -21.15 -4.30 37.34
C GLU A 153 -20.84 -4.86 35.93
N LEU A 154 -20.42 -6.13 35.89
CA LEU A 154 -19.98 -6.82 34.66
C LEU A 154 -21.15 -7.41 33.85
N GLY A 155 -22.36 -7.46 34.40
CA GLY A 155 -23.52 -8.11 33.77
C GLY A 155 -23.96 -7.50 32.43
N GLY A 156 -23.65 -6.21 32.20
CA GLY A 156 -23.93 -5.51 30.95
C GLY A 156 -22.80 -5.57 29.91
N LEU A 157 -21.62 -6.11 30.26
CA LEU A 157 -20.43 -6.05 29.41
C LEU A 157 -20.66 -6.65 28.01
N PRO A 158 -21.25 -7.85 27.83
CA PRO A 158 -21.47 -8.41 26.49
C PRO A 158 -22.34 -7.53 25.59
N GLN A 159 -23.32 -6.82 26.17
CA GLN A 159 -24.23 -5.94 25.42
C GLN A 159 -23.54 -4.64 25.02
N GLU A 160 -22.75 -4.04 25.92
CA GLU A 160 -21.95 -2.86 25.60
C GLU A 160 -20.89 -3.16 24.53
N LEU A 161 -20.19 -4.30 24.63
CA LEU A 161 -19.24 -4.76 23.60
C LEU A 161 -19.91 -4.93 22.24
N ALA A 162 -21.02 -5.67 22.18
CA ALA A 162 -21.77 -5.87 20.94
C ALA A 162 -22.25 -4.55 20.32
N LYS A 163 -22.60 -3.56 21.16
CA LYS A 163 -22.98 -2.23 20.71
C LYS A 163 -21.81 -1.48 20.09
N ILE A 164 -20.67 -1.39 20.78
CA ILE A 164 -19.46 -0.72 20.26
C ILE A 164 -19.07 -1.32 18.90
N GLU A 165 -19.05 -2.65 18.81
CA GLU A 165 -18.69 -3.36 17.59
C GLU A 165 -19.68 -3.11 16.44
N SER A 166 -20.98 -3.20 16.72
CA SER A 166 -22.01 -2.94 15.72
C SER A 166 -21.96 -1.48 15.23
N ASP A 167 -21.75 -0.53 16.14
CA ASP A 167 -21.65 0.89 15.80
C ASP A 167 -20.40 1.15 14.94
N ALA A 168 -19.26 0.52 15.26
CA ALA A 168 -18.02 0.65 14.51
C ALA A 168 -18.13 0.06 13.10
N VAL A 169 -18.70 -1.14 12.96
CA VAL A 169 -18.94 -1.79 11.67
C VAL A 169 -19.86 -0.94 10.80
N ALA A 170 -21.00 -0.50 11.34
CA ALA A 170 -21.94 0.35 10.61
C ALA A 170 -21.31 1.69 10.18
N ALA A 171 -20.49 2.31 11.04
CA ALA A 171 -19.77 3.53 10.71
C ALA A 171 -18.75 3.33 9.58
N MET A 172 -18.02 2.21 9.59
CA MET A 172 -17.06 1.86 8.54
C MET A 172 -17.78 1.63 7.20
N GLU A 173 -18.85 0.83 7.20
CA GLU A 173 -19.65 0.54 6.01
C GLU A 173 -20.23 1.81 5.39
N ALA A 174 -20.90 2.65 6.19
CA ALA A 174 -21.48 3.90 5.72
C ALA A 174 -20.41 4.88 5.20
N GLY A 175 -19.26 4.95 5.88
CA GLY A 175 -18.13 5.76 5.44
C GLY A 175 -17.57 5.31 4.08
N PHE A 176 -17.42 4.00 3.88
CA PHE A 176 -16.96 3.45 2.61
C PHE A 176 -17.98 3.57 1.49
N GLU A 177 -19.27 3.43 1.76
CA GLU A 177 -20.33 3.65 0.76
C GLU A 177 -20.20 5.06 0.16
N GLY A 178 -20.08 6.09 1.00
CA GLY A 178 -19.89 7.47 0.53
C GLY A 178 -18.59 7.68 -0.25
N VAL A 179 -17.47 7.11 0.23
CA VAL A 179 -16.16 7.24 -0.44
C VAL A 179 -16.15 6.54 -1.81
N ILE A 180 -16.79 5.37 -1.92
CA ILE A 180 -16.90 4.61 -3.17
C ILE A 180 -17.84 5.32 -4.15
N GLU A 181 -18.97 5.85 -3.67
CA GLU A 181 -19.90 6.61 -4.52
C GLU A 181 -19.21 7.85 -5.14
N ASP A 182 -18.47 8.61 -4.34
CA ASP A 182 -17.70 9.76 -4.82
C ASP A 182 -16.60 9.38 -5.80
N PHE A 183 -15.94 8.25 -5.56
CA PHE A 183 -14.93 7.71 -6.47
C PHE A 183 -15.56 7.34 -7.83
N ASN A 184 -16.69 6.64 -7.83
CA ASN A 184 -17.42 6.27 -9.04
C ASN A 184 -17.84 7.49 -9.85
N LYS A 185 -18.42 8.51 -9.19
CA LYS A 185 -18.77 9.78 -9.84
C LYS A 185 -17.55 10.46 -10.48
N ARG A 186 -16.38 10.38 -9.86
CA ARG A 186 -15.13 10.93 -10.40
C ARG A 186 -14.60 10.13 -11.59
N LEU A 187 -14.67 8.80 -11.53
CA LEU A 187 -14.30 7.93 -12.65
C LEU A 187 -15.18 8.21 -13.87
N ASP A 188 -16.51 8.23 -13.68
CA ASP A 188 -17.47 8.52 -14.75
C ASP A 188 -17.23 9.88 -15.40
N ARG A 189 -16.96 10.91 -14.58
CA ARG A 189 -16.67 12.25 -15.08
C ARG A 189 -15.38 12.29 -15.88
N SER A 190 -14.31 11.68 -15.38
CA SER A 190 -13.00 11.63 -16.03
C SER A 190 -13.07 10.90 -17.36
N HIS A 191 -13.75 9.76 -17.38
CA HIS A 191 -13.93 8.93 -18.57
C HIS A 191 -14.80 9.61 -19.62
N ARG A 192 -15.95 10.17 -19.23
CA ARG A 192 -16.80 10.96 -20.14
C ARG A 192 -16.06 12.15 -20.73
N SER A 193 -15.35 12.92 -19.92
CA SER A 193 -14.56 14.07 -20.39
C SER A 193 -13.44 13.65 -21.34
N PHE A 194 -12.85 12.47 -21.14
CA PHE A 194 -11.86 11.91 -22.05
C PHE A 194 -12.50 11.54 -23.40
N LEU A 195 -13.63 10.83 -23.40
CA LEU A 195 -14.36 10.47 -24.62
C LEU A 195 -14.80 11.70 -25.42
N GLU A 196 -15.33 12.73 -24.74
CA GLU A 196 -15.72 14.00 -25.36
C GLU A 196 -14.52 14.70 -26.03
N ARG A 197 -13.35 14.75 -25.36
CA ARG A 197 -12.12 15.36 -25.91
C ARG A 197 -11.53 14.56 -27.06
N ALA A 198 -11.46 13.25 -26.95
CA ALA A 198 -10.93 12.38 -28.00
C ALA A 198 -11.81 12.46 -29.27
N THR A 199 -13.13 12.42 -29.09
CA THR A 199 -14.10 12.55 -30.19
C THR A 199 -14.04 13.93 -30.84
N GLY A 200 -13.91 14.99 -30.05
CA GLY A 200 -13.74 16.35 -30.57
C GLY A 200 -12.43 16.53 -31.35
N SER A 201 -11.32 16.00 -30.83
CA SER A 201 -10.02 16.00 -31.51
C SER A 201 -10.06 15.25 -32.83
N LEU A 202 -10.74 14.10 -32.87
CA LEU A 202 -10.95 13.35 -34.10
C LEU A 202 -11.72 14.18 -35.14
N LEU A 203 -12.85 14.76 -34.76
CA LEU A 203 -13.65 15.57 -35.67
C LEU A 203 -12.88 16.74 -36.24
N GLN A 204 -12.08 17.41 -35.41
CA GLN A 204 -11.20 18.50 -35.83
C GLN A 204 -10.13 18.01 -36.82
N HIS A 205 -9.48 16.88 -36.54
CA HIS A 205 -8.49 16.28 -37.44
C HIS A 205 -9.07 15.96 -38.81
N LEU A 206 -10.27 15.36 -38.83
CA LEU A 206 -10.95 15.03 -40.09
C LEU A 206 -11.33 16.26 -40.91
N ASP A 207 -11.72 17.36 -40.25
CA ASP A 207 -12.04 18.62 -40.93
C ASP A 207 -10.79 19.29 -41.53
N GLN A 208 -9.64 19.18 -40.84
CA GLN A 208 -8.39 19.85 -41.23
C GLN A 208 -7.52 19.04 -42.20
N HIS A 209 -7.45 17.72 -42.01
CA HIS A 209 -6.50 16.83 -42.70
C HIS A 209 -7.18 15.75 -43.55
N GLY A 210 -8.50 15.59 -43.40
CA GLY A 210 -9.25 14.54 -44.10
C GLY A 210 -8.96 13.13 -43.59
N ALA A 211 -9.54 12.14 -44.27
CA ALA A 211 -9.47 10.72 -43.86
C ALA A 211 -8.19 9.98 -44.29
N GLU A 212 -7.37 10.58 -45.15
CA GLU A 212 -6.14 9.96 -45.68
C GLU A 212 -4.98 10.03 -44.68
N VAL A 213 -5.04 10.97 -43.72
CA VAL A 213 -4.03 11.12 -42.67
C VAL A 213 -4.47 10.37 -41.42
N VAL A 214 -3.61 9.50 -40.91
CA VAL A 214 -3.85 8.73 -39.68
C VAL A 214 -3.99 9.68 -38.49
N TRP A 215 -4.99 9.42 -37.65
CA TRP A 215 -5.20 10.14 -36.40
C TRP A 215 -4.54 9.36 -35.26
N GLU A 216 -3.82 10.08 -34.40
CA GLU A 216 -3.22 9.55 -33.18
C GLU A 216 -3.73 10.37 -31.99
N TYR A 217 -3.95 9.68 -30.86
CA TYR A 217 -4.39 10.34 -29.64
C TYR A 217 -3.75 9.72 -28.41
N ASP A 218 -3.16 10.57 -27.59
CA ASP A 218 -2.41 10.14 -26.42
C ASP A 218 -3.35 9.80 -25.25
N PRO A 219 -3.38 8.54 -24.78
CA PRO A 219 -4.18 8.13 -23.63
C PRO A 219 -3.62 8.60 -22.28
N THR A 220 -2.45 9.24 -22.23
CA THR A 220 -1.81 9.71 -20.99
C THR A 220 -2.73 10.62 -20.18
N GLY A 221 -3.50 11.48 -20.84
CA GLY A 221 -4.48 12.34 -20.17
C GLY A 221 -5.56 11.56 -19.39
N LEU A 222 -6.02 10.40 -19.90
CA LEU A 222 -6.94 9.54 -19.16
C LEU A 222 -6.26 8.92 -17.94
N ARG A 223 -5.04 8.38 -18.12
CA ARG A 223 -4.29 7.74 -17.04
C ARG A 223 -4.05 8.67 -15.86
N ILE A 224 -3.68 9.93 -16.13
CA ILE A 224 -3.49 10.95 -15.09
C ILE A 224 -4.80 11.18 -14.33
N LEU A 225 -5.92 11.36 -15.04
CA LEU A 225 -7.22 11.60 -14.41
C LEU A 225 -7.69 10.42 -13.54
N LEU A 226 -7.57 9.19 -14.04
CA LEU A 226 -7.92 7.98 -13.29
C LEU A 226 -7.02 7.80 -12.06
N ARG A 227 -5.71 8.03 -12.22
CA ARG A 227 -4.73 7.98 -11.13
C ARG A 227 -5.05 8.99 -10.03
N THR A 228 -5.36 10.22 -10.40
CA THR A 228 -5.73 11.26 -9.44
C THR A 228 -7.04 10.92 -8.73
N ALA A 229 -8.04 10.38 -9.43
CA ALA A 229 -9.27 9.89 -8.82
C ALA A 229 -9.00 8.80 -7.78
N TYR A 230 -8.17 7.81 -8.13
CA TYR A 230 -7.80 6.71 -7.23
C TYR A 230 -7.01 7.17 -6.01
N GLN A 231 -6.11 8.15 -6.17
CA GLN A 231 -5.35 8.72 -5.05
C GLN A 231 -6.23 9.53 -4.09
N VAL A 232 -7.27 10.18 -4.59
CA VAL A 232 -8.26 10.86 -3.75
C VAL A 232 -9.09 9.82 -2.99
N PHE A 233 -9.57 8.79 -3.69
CA PHE A 233 -10.27 7.65 -3.08
C PHE A 233 -9.45 7.03 -1.94
N GLY A 234 -8.20 6.66 -2.20
CA GLY A 234 -7.33 6.04 -1.21
C GLY A 234 -7.11 6.90 0.04
N ARG A 235 -6.86 8.21 -0.13
CA ARG A 235 -6.73 9.13 1.01
C ARG A 235 -8.01 9.24 1.84
N ASN A 236 -9.16 9.28 1.18
CA ASN A 236 -10.44 9.37 1.86
C ASN A 236 -10.78 8.06 2.58
N ALA A 237 -10.51 6.91 1.95
CA ALA A 237 -10.66 5.59 2.56
C ALA A 237 -9.80 5.47 3.84
N GLN A 238 -8.50 5.79 3.75
CA GLN A 238 -7.62 5.78 4.94
C GLN A 238 -8.10 6.72 6.04
N LYS A 239 -8.60 7.91 5.68
CA LYS A 239 -9.15 8.86 6.64
C LYS A 239 -10.38 8.30 7.37
N VAL A 240 -11.33 7.72 6.64
CA VAL A 240 -12.53 7.08 7.22
C VAL A 240 -12.12 5.94 8.14
N THR A 241 -11.24 5.05 7.67
CA THR A 241 -10.74 3.93 8.48
C THR A 241 -10.06 4.41 9.75
N ASN A 242 -9.19 5.42 9.67
CA ASN A 242 -8.54 5.98 10.83
C ASN A 242 -9.53 6.54 11.86
N GLN A 243 -10.53 7.29 11.38
CA GLN A 243 -11.54 7.88 12.25
C GLN A 243 -12.34 6.82 13.01
N VAL A 244 -12.74 5.74 12.33
CA VAL A 244 -13.47 4.63 12.97
C VAL A 244 -12.58 3.88 13.96
N LEU A 245 -11.34 3.55 13.59
CA LEU A 245 -10.42 2.82 14.47
C LEU A 245 -10.09 3.63 15.74
N VAL A 246 -9.78 4.92 15.61
CA VAL A 246 -9.50 5.81 16.76
C VAL A 246 -10.72 5.93 17.67
N LYS A 247 -11.90 6.22 17.10
CA LYS A 247 -13.13 6.31 17.90
C LYS A 247 -13.44 4.99 18.63
N THR A 248 -13.23 3.86 17.96
CA THR A 248 -13.45 2.54 18.56
C THR A 248 -12.49 2.30 19.73
N ALA A 249 -11.23 2.68 19.59
CA ALA A 249 -10.26 2.60 20.68
C ALA A 249 -10.65 3.50 21.87
N GLU A 250 -11.14 4.71 21.61
CA GLU A 250 -11.68 5.62 22.64
C GLU A 250 -12.90 5.03 23.35
N ASP A 251 -13.84 4.43 22.62
CA ASP A 251 -15.04 3.79 23.18
C ASP A 251 -14.66 2.62 24.09
N TYR A 252 -13.70 1.79 23.67
CA TYR A 252 -13.16 0.71 24.51
C TYR A 252 -12.43 1.27 25.74
N ALA A 253 -11.57 2.28 25.58
CA ALA A 253 -10.85 2.87 26.72
C ALA A 253 -11.84 3.43 27.76
N ALA A 254 -12.90 4.10 27.31
CA ALA A 254 -13.98 4.57 28.18
C ALA A 254 -14.69 3.43 28.91
N LEU A 255 -14.84 2.26 28.27
CA LEU A 255 -15.38 1.06 28.91
C LEU A 255 -14.44 0.51 29.99
N TYR A 256 -13.13 0.47 29.74
CA TYR A 256 -12.13 0.09 30.75
C TYR A 256 -12.14 1.03 31.96
N HIS A 257 -12.14 2.35 31.75
CA HIS A 257 -12.21 3.32 32.84
C HIS A 257 -13.46 3.14 33.70
N ARG A 258 -14.61 2.94 33.04
CA ARG A 258 -15.90 2.78 33.73
C ARG A 258 -15.97 1.49 34.54
N LEU A 259 -15.46 0.38 34.01
CA LEU A 259 -15.59 -0.94 34.63
C LEU A 259 -14.48 -1.27 35.62
N PHE A 260 -13.29 -0.72 35.47
CA PHE A 260 -12.13 -1.13 36.26
C PHE A 260 -11.47 0.02 37.02
N GLU A 261 -11.98 1.25 36.92
CA GLU A 261 -11.42 2.45 37.56
C GLU A 261 -9.93 2.65 37.25
N VAL A 262 -9.49 2.21 36.06
CA VAL A 262 -8.11 2.41 35.62
C VAL A 262 -7.83 3.91 35.56
N SER A 263 -6.73 4.35 36.17
CA SER A 263 -6.35 5.76 36.16
C SER A 263 -6.09 6.25 34.73
N ASP A 264 -6.55 7.47 34.40
CA ASP A 264 -6.28 8.14 33.12
C ASP A 264 -4.77 8.31 32.83
N GLN A 265 -3.92 8.28 33.85
CA GLN A 265 -2.48 8.40 33.68
C GLN A 265 -1.87 7.06 33.23
N GLY A 266 -1.50 6.99 31.95
CA GLY A 266 -0.70 5.89 31.39
C GLY A 266 -1.50 4.72 30.81
N PHE A 267 -2.83 4.78 30.80
CA PHE A 267 -3.69 3.78 30.16
C PHE A 267 -4.33 4.34 28.89
N GLY A 268 -4.24 3.59 27.80
CA GLY A 268 -4.88 3.91 26.53
C GLY A 268 -4.96 2.66 25.66
N ILE A 269 -5.81 2.69 24.65
CA ILE A 269 -5.87 1.63 23.65
C ILE A 269 -5.28 2.21 22.37
N GLU A 270 -4.25 1.56 21.88
CA GLU A 270 -3.58 1.93 20.65
C GLU A 270 -4.43 1.47 19.47
N ALA A 271 -5.01 2.45 18.76
CA ALA A 271 -5.75 2.19 17.54
C ALA A 271 -4.80 1.63 16.46
N PRO A 272 -5.21 0.59 15.72
CA PRO A 272 -4.42 0.08 14.60
C PRO A 272 -4.20 1.17 13.56
N THR A 273 -3.09 1.06 12.82
CA THR A 273 -2.84 1.95 11.68
C THR A 273 -3.72 1.48 10.50
N PRO A 274 -4.40 2.39 9.79
CA PRO A 274 -5.14 2.03 8.58
C PRO A 274 -4.26 1.30 7.56
N PRO A 275 -4.79 0.31 6.83
CA PRO A 275 -4.02 -0.40 5.82
C PRO A 275 -3.57 0.54 4.68
N ARG A 276 -2.46 0.20 4.05
CA ARG A 276 -2.01 0.89 2.83
C ARG A 276 -2.95 0.67 1.67
N ILE A 277 -3.05 1.70 0.84
CA ILE A 277 -3.79 1.62 -0.42
C ILE A 277 -2.87 0.98 -1.47
N PRO A 278 -3.27 -0.15 -2.08
CA PRO A 278 -2.45 -0.80 -3.08
C PRO A 278 -2.30 0.10 -4.31
N SER A 279 -1.12 0.07 -4.93
CA SER A 279 -0.87 0.81 -6.16
C SER A 279 -1.78 0.32 -7.31
N PRO A 280 -2.37 1.22 -8.11
CA PRO A 280 -3.28 0.83 -9.20
C PRO A 280 -2.48 0.38 -10.44
N VAL A 281 -1.86 -0.80 -10.36
CA VAL A 281 -0.92 -1.31 -11.39
C VAL A 281 -1.57 -1.39 -12.78
N LEU A 282 -2.88 -1.63 -12.86
CA LEU A 282 -3.63 -1.65 -14.12
C LEU A 282 -3.54 -0.34 -14.92
N LEU A 283 -3.31 0.80 -14.26
CA LEU A 283 -3.10 2.07 -14.95
C LEU A 283 -1.80 2.13 -15.76
N GLY A 284 -0.88 1.18 -15.52
CA GLY A 284 0.34 1.01 -16.31
C GLY A 284 0.13 0.23 -17.61
N GLN A 285 -1.04 -0.35 -17.84
CA GLN A 285 -1.32 -1.09 -19.07
C GLN A 285 -1.34 -0.18 -20.30
N ALA A 286 -0.87 -0.72 -21.42
CA ALA A 286 -0.93 -0.04 -22.71
C ALA A 286 -2.40 0.13 -23.11
N ILE A 287 -2.81 1.37 -23.40
CA ILE A 287 -4.12 1.70 -23.96
C ILE A 287 -3.85 1.93 -25.44
N ALA A 288 -4.27 0.98 -26.29
CA ALA A 288 -4.06 1.08 -27.72
C ALA A 288 -5.18 1.91 -28.34
N LEU A 289 -4.96 3.21 -28.50
CA LEU A 289 -5.86 4.09 -29.27
C LEU A 289 -5.38 4.30 -30.71
N ASP A 290 -4.25 3.70 -31.07
CA ASP A 290 -3.61 3.88 -32.36
C ASP A 290 -4.24 2.98 -33.43
N MET A 291 -4.80 3.62 -34.45
CA MET A 291 -5.55 2.98 -35.51
C MET A 291 -4.64 2.80 -36.73
N LYS A 292 -3.62 1.93 -36.63
CA LYS A 292 -2.66 1.74 -37.73
C LYS A 292 -3.27 1.01 -38.94
N GLY A 293 -2.91 1.48 -40.15
CA GLY A 293 -2.98 0.71 -41.40
C GLY A 293 -4.27 0.82 -42.23
N THR A 294 -4.45 -0.13 -43.16
CA THR A 294 -5.55 -0.24 -44.16
C THR A 294 -6.96 -0.29 -43.56
N TRP A 295 -7.06 -0.44 -42.23
CA TRP A 295 -8.33 -0.41 -41.51
C TRP A 295 -8.88 1.03 -41.40
N TRP A 296 -8.05 2.04 -41.14
CA TRP A 296 -8.47 3.45 -41.05
C TRP A 296 -9.09 3.95 -42.36
N SER A 297 -8.39 3.78 -43.49
CA SER A 297 -8.88 4.19 -44.81
C SER A 297 -10.11 3.40 -45.27
N ARG A 298 -10.18 2.08 -44.99
CA ARG A 298 -11.36 1.26 -45.27
C ARG A 298 -12.56 1.58 -44.38
N TRP A 299 -12.32 1.95 -43.13
CA TRP A 299 -13.35 2.32 -42.18
C TRP A 299 -14.07 3.60 -42.65
N TRP A 300 -13.31 4.59 -43.13
CA TRP A 300 -13.87 5.82 -43.70
C TRP A 300 -14.52 5.65 -45.08
N HIS A 301 -13.90 4.89 -45.98
CA HIS A 301 -14.46 4.71 -47.33
C HIS A 301 -15.80 3.98 -47.37
N LYS A 302 -16.16 3.22 -46.33
CA LYS A 302 -17.40 2.43 -46.31
C LYS A 302 -18.64 3.20 -45.86
N ARG A 303 -18.56 4.42 -45.30
CA ARG A 303 -19.71 5.06 -44.61
C ARG A 303 -19.82 6.58 -44.88
N ARG A 304 -21.05 7.09 -45.14
CA ARG A 304 -21.37 8.51 -45.47
C ARG A 304 -21.77 9.38 -44.24
N GLY A 305 -21.00 10.43 -43.91
CA GLY A 305 -21.36 11.52 -42.94
C GLY A 305 -20.67 11.55 -41.55
N PHE A 306 -19.72 12.47 -41.34
CA PHE A 306 -18.81 12.57 -40.16
C PHE A 306 -19.45 12.59 -38.75
N ARG A 307 -20.65 13.16 -38.56
CA ARG A 307 -21.25 13.31 -37.21
C ARG A 307 -21.78 12.02 -36.59
N ASN A 308 -22.42 11.14 -37.36
CA ASN A 308 -22.86 9.84 -36.85
C ASN A 308 -21.67 8.92 -36.53
N PHE A 309 -20.50 9.20 -37.14
CA PHE A 309 -19.28 8.41 -36.96
C PHE A 309 -18.51 8.77 -35.69
N ALA A 310 -18.65 9.98 -35.20
CA ALA A 310 -18.10 10.41 -33.93
C ALA A 310 -18.64 9.57 -32.75
N THR A 311 -19.92 9.19 -32.81
CA THR A 311 -20.55 8.33 -31.80
C THR A 311 -20.04 6.89 -31.87
N GLU A 312 -20.01 6.28 -33.05
CA GLU A 312 -19.45 4.93 -33.22
C GLU A 312 -17.97 4.85 -32.81
N PHE A 313 -17.21 5.92 -33.03
CA PHE A 313 -15.83 6.03 -32.60
C PHE A 313 -15.67 6.16 -31.09
N ALA A 314 -16.52 6.99 -30.47
CA ALA A 314 -16.57 7.10 -29.02
C ALA A 314 -16.86 5.74 -28.38
N ASP A 315 -17.72 4.91 -28.99
CA ASP A 315 -18.00 3.55 -28.52
C ASP A 315 -16.78 2.62 -28.60
N VAL A 316 -15.92 2.77 -29.62
CA VAL A 316 -14.66 1.99 -29.73
C VAL A 316 -13.67 2.39 -28.65
N ILE A 317 -13.43 3.70 -28.47
CA ILE A 317 -12.54 4.19 -27.39
C ILE A 317 -13.10 3.76 -26.03
N LYS A 318 -14.42 3.84 -25.86
CA LYS A 318 -15.11 3.42 -24.66
C LYS A 318 -14.87 1.93 -24.39
N ALA A 319 -15.08 1.06 -25.36
CA ALA A 319 -14.85 -0.38 -25.20
C ALA A 319 -13.41 -0.74 -24.80
N GLU A 320 -12.41 0.02 -25.28
CA GLU A 320 -11.01 -0.18 -24.91
C GLU A 320 -10.68 0.33 -23.49
N THR A 321 -11.41 1.32 -23.00
CA THR A 321 -11.12 2.00 -21.73
C THR A 321 -12.02 1.57 -20.57
N ASP A 322 -13.22 1.06 -20.86
CA ASP A 322 -14.18 0.51 -19.88
C ASP A 322 -13.54 -0.54 -18.96
N PRO A 323 -12.77 -1.54 -19.45
CA PRO A 323 -12.17 -2.54 -18.58
C PRO A 323 -11.27 -1.97 -17.48
N ILE A 324 -10.55 -0.87 -17.77
CA ILE A 324 -9.68 -0.19 -16.79
C ILE A 324 -10.53 0.53 -15.74
N VAL A 325 -11.60 1.21 -16.18
CA VAL A 325 -12.52 1.94 -15.30
C VAL A 325 -13.28 0.97 -14.40
N ASP A 326 -13.76 -0.14 -14.96
CA ASP A 326 -14.52 -1.17 -14.24
C ASP A 326 -13.64 -1.90 -13.22
N ALA A 327 -12.40 -2.23 -13.57
CA ALA A 327 -11.47 -2.86 -12.63
C ALA A 327 -11.11 -1.93 -11.45
N LEU A 328 -11.02 -0.61 -11.68
CA LEU A 328 -10.84 0.37 -10.61
C LEU A 328 -12.09 0.47 -9.72
N ARG A 329 -13.28 0.51 -10.32
CA ARG A 329 -14.57 0.62 -9.63
C ARG A 329 -14.91 -0.61 -8.79
N GLY A 330 -14.62 -1.81 -9.31
CA GLY A 330 -14.91 -3.07 -8.65
C GLY A 330 -13.77 -3.53 -7.78
N SER A 331 -12.96 -4.46 -8.30
CA SER A 331 -12.01 -5.25 -7.52
C SER A 331 -11.03 -4.42 -6.68
N HIS A 332 -10.58 -3.26 -7.16
CA HIS A 332 -9.65 -2.43 -6.39
C HIS A 332 -10.34 -1.69 -5.23
N ALA A 333 -11.52 -1.11 -5.48
CA ALA A 333 -12.26 -0.43 -4.42
C ALA A 333 -12.76 -1.42 -3.36
N GLU A 334 -13.21 -2.60 -3.79
CA GLU A 334 -13.61 -3.71 -2.90
C GLU A 334 -12.43 -4.20 -2.06
N ALA A 335 -11.27 -4.46 -2.67
CA ALA A 335 -10.09 -4.91 -1.92
C ALA A 335 -9.65 -3.90 -0.85
N VAL A 336 -9.74 -2.59 -1.11
CA VAL A 336 -9.44 -1.55 -0.12
C VAL A 336 -10.45 -1.57 1.03
N ARG A 337 -11.74 -1.67 0.72
CA ARG A 337 -12.80 -1.78 1.74
C ARG A 337 -12.61 -3.02 2.59
N ASP A 338 -12.41 -4.17 1.97
CA ASP A 338 -12.31 -5.45 2.63
C ASP A 338 -11.06 -5.50 3.53
N GLY A 339 -9.94 -4.92 3.09
CA GLY A 339 -8.74 -4.77 3.94
C GLY A 339 -8.98 -3.88 5.17
N ALA A 340 -9.75 -2.79 5.03
CA ALA A 340 -10.11 -1.93 6.16
C ALA A 340 -11.08 -2.64 7.13
N MET A 341 -12.07 -3.36 6.62
CA MET A 341 -13.01 -4.15 7.42
C MET A 341 -12.31 -5.28 8.17
N GLN A 342 -11.37 -5.98 7.52
CA GLN A 342 -10.56 -7.00 8.17
C GLN A 342 -9.74 -6.41 9.32
N SER A 343 -9.08 -5.26 9.12
CA SER A 343 -8.32 -4.59 10.17
C SER A 343 -9.20 -4.17 11.36
N LEU A 344 -10.44 -3.74 11.10
CA LEU A 344 -11.39 -3.44 12.17
C LEU A 344 -11.77 -4.72 12.92
N GLN A 345 -12.15 -5.78 12.21
CA GLN A 345 -12.57 -7.04 12.82
C GLN A 345 -11.48 -7.64 13.72
N GLU A 346 -10.24 -7.69 13.24
CA GLU A 346 -9.08 -8.16 14.01
C GLU A 346 -8.94 -7.37 15.33
N PHE A 347 -9.10 -6.04 15.27
CA PHE A 347 -9.02 -5.18 16.45
C PHE A 347 -10.19 -5.38 17.43
N LEU A 348 -11.42 -5.53 16.92
CA LEU A 348 -12.59 -5.80 17.75
C LEU A 348 -12.45 -7.14 18.49
N ASP A 349 -12.01 -8.19 17.79
CA ASP A 349 -11.82 -9.52 18.36
C ASP A 349 -10.73 -9.51 19.45
N GLU A 350 -9.63 -8.79 19.21
CA GLU A 350 -8.56 -8.59 20.19
C GLU A 350 -9.09 -7.94 21.47
N GLN A 351 -9.78 -6.79 21.36
CA GLN A 351 -10.26 -6.04 22.52
C GLN A 351 -11.36 -6.78 23.28
N ARG A 352 -12.31 -7.40 22.58
CA ARG A 352 -13.31 -8.28 23.18
C ARG A 352 -12.66 -9.42 23.96
N GLY A 353 -11.64 -10.05 23.38
CA GLY A 353 -10.91 -11.16 24.00
C GLY A 353 -10.21 -10.73 25.30
N ILE A 354 -9.57 -9.57 25.32
CA ILE A 354 -8.92 -9.04 26.52
C ILE A 354 -9.97 -8.72 27.61
N LEU A 355 -11.02 -7.96 27.28
CA LEU A 355 -12.05 -7.57 28.24
C LEU A 355 -12.82 -8.76 28.82
N SER A 356 -13.14 -9.75 28.00
CA SER A 356 -13.85 -10.94 28.45
C SER A 356 -13.01 -11.75 29.45
N ARG A 357 -11.69 -11.89 29.21
CA ARG A 357 -10.79 -12.56 30.16
C ARG A 357 -10.72 -11.83 31.50
N ILE A 358 -10.62 -10.50 31.48
CA ILE A 358 -10.61 -9.70 32.72
C ILE A 358 -11.93 -9.88 33.47
N ALA A 359 -13.05 -9.88 32.77
CA ALA A 359 -14.37 -10.07 33.38
C ALA A 359 -14.56 -11.46 33.99
N ASP A 360 -14.07 -12.52 33.32
CA ASP A 360 -14.14 -13.89 33.82
C ASP A 360 -13.32 -14.07 35.11
N GLU A 361 -12.11 -13.53 35.15
CA GLU A 361 -11.27 -13.54 36.36
C GLU A 361 -11.86 -12.68 37.48
N ALA A 362 -12.44 -11.54 37.12
CA ALA A 362 -13.21 -10.72 38.03
C ALA A 362 -14.51 -11.39 38.50
N GLN A 363 -14.87 -12.58 38.02
CA GLN A 363 -15.98 -13.38 38.57
C GLN A 363 -15.51 -14.64 39.30
N ALA A 364 -14.30 -15.13 39.02
CA ALA A 364 -13.69 -16.23 39.75
C ALA A 364 -13.44 -15.87 41.23
N ARG A 365 -13.65 -16.82 42.15
CA ARG A 365 -13.33 -16.66 43.59
C ARG A 365 -11.82 -16.85 43.81
N PRO A 366 -11.18 -16.08 44.71
CA PRO A 366 -9.81 -16.34 45.10
C PRO A 366 -9.76 -17.63 45.93
N ASP A 367 -9.14 -18.69 45.42
CA ASP A 367 -8.78 -19.84 46.25
C ASP A 367 -7.67 -19.40 47.21
N GLY A 368 -8.01 -19.35 48.51
CA GLY A 368 -7.24 -18.71 49.59
C GLY A 368 -5.91 -19.35 50.00
N VAL A 369 -5.13 -19.90 49.06
CA VAL A 369 -3.84 -20.56 49.33
C VAL A 369 -2.65 -19.86 48.64
N GLY A 370 -2.87 -18.94 47.70
CA GLY A 370 -1.79 -18.27 46.94
C GLY A 370 -1.25 -16.96 47.52
N THR A 371 -1.98 -16.33 48.45
CA THR A 371 -1.84 -14.89 48.76
C THR A 371 -0.62 -14.47 49.59
N LEU A 372 0.22 -15.40 50.09
CA LEU A 372 1.40 -15.05 50.90
C LEU A 372 2.75 -15.18 50.16
N LEU A 373 2.77 -15.70 48.93
CA LEU A 373 4.00 -15.87 48.14
C LEU A 373 4.10 -14.91 46.93
N ASP A 374 3.07 -14.11 46.66
CA ASP A 374 2.90 -13.46 45.35
C ASP A 374 3.15 -11.94 45.32
N GLU A 375 3.28 -11.23 46.46
CA GLU A 375 3.48 -9.76 46.45
C GLU A 375 4.82 -9.35 45.79
N ASN A 376 5.91 -10.07 46.07
CA ASN A 376 7.20 -9.86 45.40
C ASN A 376 7.17 -10.27 43.92
N SER A 377 6.34 -11.25 43.57
CA SER A 377 6.12 -11.69 42.18
C SER A 377 5.28 -10.67 41.41
N ALA A 378 4.26 -10.07 42.02
CA ALA A 378 3.43 -9.04 41.42
C ALA A 378 4.21 -7.75 41.15
N ALA A 379 5.01 -7.26 42.11
CA ALA A 379 5.89 -6.11 41.90
C ALA A 379 6.95 -6.38 40.81
N SER A 380 7.55 -7.57 40.80
CA SER A 380 8.51 -7.96 39.75
C SER A 380 7.86 -8.11 38.38
N LYS A 381 6.64 -8.67 38.30
CA LYS A 381 5.87 -8.78 37.05
C LYS A 381 5.50 -7.40 36.51
N ARG A 382 5.15 -6.45 37.38
CA ARG A 382 4.84 -5.06 37.01
C ARG A 382 6.05 -4.33 36.43
N ALA A 383 7.21 -4.44 37.08
CA ALA A 383 8.47 -3.89 36.55
C ALA A 383 8.87 -4.52 35.20
N GLN A 384 8.68 -5.84 35.03
CA GLN A 384 8.98 -6.52 33.78
C GLN A 384 8.03 -6.11 32.65
N LEU A 385 6.77 -5.85 32.98
CA LEU A 385 5.76 -5.39 32.04
C LEU A 385 5.99 -3.92 31.63
N GLU A 386 6.35 -3.05 32.57
CA GLU A 386 6.79 -1.67 32.29
C GLU A 386 8.03 -1.64 31.38
N GLN A 387 9.02 -2.49 31.64
CA GLN A 387 10.20 -2.63 30.78
C GLN A 387 9.82 -3.12 29.37
N THR A 388 8.92 -4.09 29.28
CA THR A 388 8.43 -4.62 27.99
C THR A 388 7.69 -3.54 27.22
N MET A 389 6.83 -2.76 27.87
CA MET A 389 6.13 -1.63 27.26
C MET A 389 7.11 -0.57 26.77
N ALA A 390 8.14 -0.22 27.56
CA ALA A 390 9.16 0.74 27.14
C ALA A 390 9.91 0.30 25.86
N THR A 391 10.28 -0.99 25.78
CA THR A 391 10.91 -1.56 24.57
C THR A 391 9.96 -1.57 23.38
N LEU A 392 8.69 -1.93 23.57
CA LEU A 392 7.69 -1.94 22.49
C LEU A 392 7.39 -0.53 21.95
N THR A 393 7.38 0.48 22.82
CA THR A 393 7.22 1.89 22.43
C THR A 393 8.38 2.37 21.56
N GLU A 394 9.62 1.92 21.84
CA GLU A 394 10.79 2.25 21.01
C GLU A 394 10.70 1.67 19.59
N PHE A 395 10.08 0.50 19.43
CA PHE A 395 9.85 -0.11 18.11
C PHE A 395 8.61 0.43 17.37
N ALA A 396 7.68 1.06 18.07
CA ALA A 396 6.45 1.60 17.50
C ALA A 396 6.55 3.09 17.09
N ALA A 397 7.52 3.82 17.64
CA ALA A 397 7.86 5.20 17.29
C ALA A 397 8.67 5.25 15.98
#